data_AF-A0A401TGA1-F1
#
_entry.id   AF-A0A401TGA1-F1
#
_cell.length_a   1.000
_cell.length_b   1.000
_cell.length_c   1.000
_cell.angle_alpha   90.00
_cell.angle_beta   90.00
_cell.angle_gamma   90.00
#
_symmetry.space_group_name_H-M   'P 1'
#
loop_
_entity.id
_entity.type
_entity.pdbx_description
1 polymer ?
#
loop_
_entity_poly.entity_id
_entity_poly.type
_entity_poly.pdbx_seq_one_letter_code
_entity_poly.pdbx_strand_id
1 'polypeptide(L)'
;MYVFGGWVPLVMEDVKVATHEKEWKCTNTLACLNLDTMTWEPVAMETQEDNLPRARAGHCSVAINSRLYIWSGRDGYRKAWNNQVCCKDLWYLETGRQEQTATPAPS
;
A
#
# COMPACT_ATOMS: atom_id res chain seq x y z
N MET A 1 4.08 11.34 -6.31
CA MET A 1 3.11 11.16 -5.20
C MET A 1 2.87 9.67 -5.00
N TYR A 2 2.90 9.19 -3.75
CA TYR A 2 2.61 7.79 -3.44
C TYR A 2 1.21 7.64 -2.83
N VAL A 3 0.52 6.58 -3.22
CA VAL A 3 -0.79 6.19 -2.66
C VAL A 3 -0.68 4.75 -2.18
N PHE A 4 -0.98 4.52 -0.90
CA PHE A 4 -0.90 3.20 -0.30
C PHE A 4 -2.19 2.86 0.45
N GLY A 5 -2.63 1.61 0.32
CA GLY A 5 -3.71 1.03 1.10
C GLY A 5 -5.10 1.59 0.78
N GLY A 6 -5.99 1.60 1.78
CA GLY A 6 -7.37 2.06 1.64
C GLY A 6 -8.39 0.93 1.50
N TRP A 7 -9.63 1.29 1.17
CA TRP A 7 -10.77 0.36 1.05
C TRP A 7 -11.11 0.13 -0.41
N VAL A 8 -11.27 -1.14 -0.79
CA VAL A 8 -11.70 -1.55 -2.14
C VAL A 8 -12.91 -2.48 -2.06
N PRO A 9 -13.80 -2.46 -3.07
CA PRO A 9 -14.91 -3.41 -3.14
C PRO A 9 -14.40 -4.85 -3.14
N LEU A 10 -15.04 -5.71 -2.34
CA LEU A 10 -14.83 -7.14 -2.41
C LEU A 10 -15.63 -7.68 -3.58
N VAL A 11 -14.96 -8.04 -4.68
CA VAL A 11 -15.58 -8.75 -5.79
C VAL A 11 -15.46 -10.25 -5.52
N MET A 12 -16.58 -10.91 -5.22
CA MET A 12 -16.66 -12.38 -5.19
C MET A 12 -17.18 -12.83 -6.56
N GLU A 13 -16.40 -13.62 -7.29
CA GLU A 13 -16.72 -13.99 -8.68
C GLU A 13 -17.90 -14.99 -8.81
N ASP A 14 -18.31 -15.71 -7.75
CA ASP A 14 -19.17 -16.89 -7.93
C ASP A 14 -20.36 -17.07 -6.96
N VAL A 15 -21.12 -16.02 -6.63
CA VAL A 15 -22.39 -16.23 -5.89
C VAL A 15 -23.53 -15.37 -6.42
N LYS A 16 -24.34 -15.97 -7.31
CA LYS A 16 -25.72 -15.53 -7.59
C LYS A 16 -26.60 -15.77 -6.35
N VAL A 17 -26.52 -14.92 -5.33
CA VAL A 17 -27.55 -14.90 -4.27
C VAL A 17 -27.89 -13.46 -3.92
N ALA A 18 -29.19 -13.20 -3.98
CA ALA A 18 -29.85 -11.93 -3.74
C ALA A 18 -29.58 -11.40 -2.32
N THR A 19 -28.73 -10.37 -2.23
CA THR A 19 -28.84 -9.16 -1.39
C THR A 19 -27.45 -8.49 -1.42
N HIS A 20 -27.22 -7.59 -2.37
CA HIS A 20 -25.92 -6.93 -2.57
C HIS A 20 -25.63 -5.88 -1.48
N GLU A 21 -25.29 -6.31 -0.27
CA GLU A 21 -24.43 -5.45 0.55
C GLU A 21 -23.04 -5.45 -0.10
N LYS A 22 -22.60 -4.31 -0.64
CA LYS A 22 -21.22 -4.16 -1.13
C LYS A 22 -20.27 -4.37 0.04
N GLU A 23 -19.66 -5.55 0.15
CA GLU A 23 -18.59 -5.79 1.09
C GLU A 23 -17.33 -5.03 0.67
N TRP A 24 -16.57 -4.55 1.65
CA TRP A 24 -15.33 -3.79 1.44
C TRP A 24 -14.19 -4.49 2.16
N LYS A 25 -13.03 -4.54 1.53
CA LYS A 25 -11.78 -5.03 2.13
C LYS A 25 -10.72 -3.94 2.12
N CYS A 26 -9.76 -4.05 3.04
CA CYS A 26 -8.54 -3.26 2.94
C CYS A 26 -7.65 -3.79 1.80
N THR A 27 -6.85 -2.92 1.21
CA THR A 27 -5.80 -3.28 0.25
C THR A 27 -4.41 -2.93 0.77
N ASN A 28 -3.38 -3.58 0.23
CA ASN A 28 -1.97 -3.19 0.37
C ASN A 28 -1.38 -2.66 -0.94
N THR A 29 -2.22 -2.31 -1.91
CA THR A 29 -1.77 -1.71 -3.18
C THR A 29 -0.96 -0.44 -2.91
N LEU A 30 0.21 -0.36 -3.56
CA LEU A 30 1.05 0.83 -3.63
C LEU A 30 1.05 1.33 -5.08
N ALA A 31 0.78 2.62 -5.26
CA ALA A 31 0.82 3.28 -6.56
C ALA A 31 1.68 4.54 -6.48
N CYS A 32 2.39 4.85 -7.57
CA CYS A 32 3.13 6.09 -7.71
C CYS A 32 2.56 6.88 -8.89
N LEU A 33 2.15 8.11 -8.63
CA LEU A 33 1.80 9.09 -9.66
C LEU A 33 2.98 10.04 -9.84
N ASN A 34 3.56 10.06 -11.03
CA ASN A 34 4.49 11.10 -11.43
C ASN A 34 3.69 12.39 -11.67
N LEU A 35 3.99 13.44 -10.91
CA LEU A 35 3.25 14.71 -10.96
C LEU A 35 3.68 15.61 -12.12
N ASP A 36 4.87 15.38 -12.69
CA ASP A 36 5.37 16.14 -13.84
C ASP A 36 4.73 15.64 -15.14
N THR A 37 4.68 14.32 -15.30
CA THR A 37 4.11 13.68 -16.50
C THR A 37 2.63 13.37 -16.36
N MET A 38 2.08 13.44 -15.14
CA MET A 38 0.72 13.01 -14.80
C MET A 38 0.43 11.55 -15.19
N THR A 39 1.43 10.68 -15.10
CA THR A 39 1.31 9.25 -15.41
C THR A 39 1.59 8.38 -14.19
N TRP A 40 0.90 7.24 -14.11
CA TRP A 40 1.21 6.21 -13.12
C TRP A 40 2.51 5.51 -13.51
N GLU A 41 3.43 5.40 -12.54
CA GLU A 41 4.71 4.71 -12.72
C GLU A 41 4.70 3.36 -11.98
N PRO A 42 5.36 2.33 -12.54
CA PRO A 42 5.56 1.08 -11.84
C PRO A 42 6.42 1.31 -10.59
N VAL A 43 6.00 0.75 -9.46
CA VAL A 43 6.75 0.81 -8.20
C VAL A 43 7.37 -0.55 -7.94
N ALA A 44 8.70 -0.64 -8.01
CA ALA A 44 9.43 -1.82 -7.56
C ALA A 44 9.49 -1.80 -6.03
N MET A 45 8.71 -2.67 -5.37
CA MET A 45 8.95 -2.93 -3.96
C MET A 45 10.07 -3.97 -3.86
N GLU A 46 11.31 -3.52 -3.70
CA GLU A 46 12.53 -4.38 -3.64
C GLU A 46 12.63 -5.23 -2.36
N THR A 47 11.53 -5.48 -1.66
CA THR A 47 11.58 -6.12 -0.35
C THR A 47 11.13 -7.57 -0.43
N GLN A 48 11.91 -8.46 0.21
CA GLN A 48 11.49 -9.82 0.56
C GLN A 48 10.03 -9.79 1.06
N GLU A 49 9.19 -10.74 0.63
CA GLU A 49 7.74 -10.73 0.87
C GLU A 49 7.36 -10.49 2.34
N ASP A 50 8.21 -10.89 3.29
CA ASP A 50 8.04 -10.69 4.73
C ASP A 50 8.09 -9.23 5.21
N ASN A 51 8.60 -8.31 4.38
CA ASN A 51 8.74 -6.89 4.70
C ASN A 51 7.64 -6.01 4.06
N LEU A 52 6.66 -6.62 3.38
CA LEU A 52 5.53 -5.87 2.83
C LEU A 52 4.46 -5.59 3.90
N PRO A 53 3.91 -4.36 3.95
CA PRO A 53 2.90 -4.03 4.92
C PRO A 53 1.61 -4.78 4.58
N ARG A 54 0.99 -5.37 5.60
CA ARG A 54 -0.36 -5.92 5.47
C ARG A 54 -1.36 -4.86 4.99
N ALA A 55 -2.38 -5.32 4.27
CA ALA A 55 -3.47 -4.50 3.79
C ALA A 55 -4.08 -3.69 4.93
N ARG A 56 -4.24 -2.37 4.72
CA ARG A 56 -4.67 -1.46 5.78
C ARG A 56 -5.33 -0.19 5.27
N ALA A 57 -6.24 0.37 6.07
CA ALA A 57 -6.85 1.66 5.83
C ALA A 57 -6.87 2.53 7.10
N GLY A 58 -6.99 3.85 6.94
CA GLY A 58 -7.00 4.80 8.06
C GLY A 58 -5.69 4.82 8.88
N HIS A 59 -4.57 4.53 8.23
CA HIS A 59 -3.24 4.62 8.82
C HIS A 59 -2.74 6.08 8.83
N CYS A 60 -1.77 6.38 9.69
CA CYS A 60 -1.04 7.64 9.64
C CYS A 60 0.14 7.49 8.67
N SER A 61 0.42 8.51 7.87
CA SER A 61 1.58 8.55 6.99
C SER A 61 2.33 9.87 7.07
N VAL A 62 3.65 9.81 7.02
CA VAL A 62 4.54 10.98 7.03
C VAL A 62 5.75 10.75 6.12
N ALA A 63 6.06 11.73 5.28
CA ALA A 63 7.27 11.73 4.46
C ALA A 63 8.38 12.47 5.22
N ILE A 64 9.54 11.82 5.38
CA ILE A 64 10.75 12.41 5.99
C ILE A 64 11.94 12.03 5.11
N ASN A 65 12.61 13.03 4.53
CA ASN A 65 13.67 12.84 3.54
C ASN A 65 13.20 11.92 2.39
N SER A 66 13.99 10.90 2.06
CA SER A 66 13.72 9.92 1.02
C SER A 66 12.89 8.72 1.51
N ARG A 67 12.10 8.90 2.57
CA ARG A 67 11.29 7.81 3.17
C ARG A 67 9.87 8.23 3.44
N LEU A 68 8.94 7.33 3.13
CA LEU A 68 7.54 7.42 3.54
C LEU A 68 7.30 6.43 4.68
N TYR A 69 6.92 6.93 5.85
CA TYR A 69 6.60 6.14 7.03
C TYR A 69 5.09 5.94 7.15
N ILE A 70 4.68 4.72 7.52
CA ILE A 70 3.28 4.33 7.68
C ILE A 70 3.11 3.64 9.03
N TRP A 71 2.32 4.26 9.89
CA TRP A 71 2.03 3.73 11.23
C TRP A 71 0.61 3.20 11.33
N SER A 72 0.49 1.98 11.87
CA SER A 72 -0.79 1.38 12.26
C SER A 72 -1.80 1.34 11.11
N GLY A 73 -3.09 1.60 11.37
CA GLY A 73 -4.21 1.40 10.45
C GLY A 73 -5.07 0.20 10.86
N ARG A 74 -6.18 -0.01 10.15
CA ARG A 74 -7.11 -1.14 10.36
C ARG A 74 -6.93 -2.14 9.23
N ASP A 75 -6.86 -3.43 9.53
CA ASP A 75 -6.68 -4.48 8.51
C ASP A 75 -7.98 -4.95 7.84
N GLY A 76 -9.13 -4.43 8.29
CA GLY A 76 -10.44 -4.67 7.73
C GLY A 76 -11.55 -4.53 8.77
N TYR A 77 -12.80 -4.61 8.30
CA TYR A 77 -13.98 -4.71 9.16
C TYR A 77 -14.75 -5.97 8.77
N ARG A 78 -14.68 -7.01 9.62
CA ARG A 78 -15.49 -8.22 9.45
C ARG A 78 -16.78 -8.05 10.25
N LYS A 79 -17.86 -7.64 9.56
CA LYS A 79 -19.21 -7.47 10.14
C LYS A 79 -19.63 -8.66 11.00
N ALA A 80 -19.34 -9.88 10.54
CA ALA A 80 -19.70 -11.13 11.21
C ALA A 80 -19.12 -11.28 12.64
N TRP A 81 -18.06 -10.56 13.00
CA TRP A 81 -17.37 -10.71 14.29
C TRP A 81 -17.29 -9.42 15.11
N ASN A 82 -17.86 -8.31 14.64
CA ASN A 82 -17.83 -6.98 15.28
C ASN A 82 -16.44 -6.56 15.80
N ASN A 83 -15.37 -7.05 15.18
CA ASN A 83 -14.00 -6.84 15.62
C ASN A 83 -13.24 -6.05 14.54
N GLN A 84 -12.61 -4.96 14.99
CA GLN A 84 -11.64 -4.21 14.20
C GLN A 84 -10.25 -4.53 14.75
N VAL A 85 -9.37 -5.02 13.88
CA VAL A 85 -7.98 -5.26 14.27
C VAL A 85 -7.14 -4.11 13.76
N CYS A 86 -6.49 -3.41 14.70
CA CYS A 86 -5.51 -2.39 14.37
C CYS A 86 -4.15 -3.04 14.15
N CYS A 87 -3.45 -2.62 13.09
CA CYS A 87 -2.04 -2.95 12.89
C CYS A 87 -1.21 -2.30 14.00
N LYS A 88 -0.23 -3.02 14.55
CA LYS A 88 0.63 -2.58 15.66
C LYS A 88 2.09 -2.42 15.21
N ASP A 89 2.29 -2.07 13.96
CA ASP A 89 3.58 -2.00 13.28
C ASP A 89 3.82 -0.62 12.64
N LEU A 90 5.11 -0.32 12.48
CA LEU A 90 5.62 0.76 11.65
C LEU A 90 6.23 0.14 10.40
N TRP A 91 5.83 0.63 9.24
CA TRP A 91 6.44 0.28 7.96
C TRP A 91 7.01 1.54 7.30
N TYR A 92 8.03 1.38 6.47
CA TYR A 92 8.51 2.48 5.65
C TYR A 92 8.83 2.03 4.22
N LEU A 93 8.65 2.94 3.27
CA LEU A 93 9.08 2.84 1.89
C LEU A 93 10.27 3.77 1.66
N GLU A 94 11.35 3.26 1.08
CA GLU A 94 12.40 4.11 0.51
C GLU A 94 11.90 4.67 -0.83
N THR A 95 11.86 6.00 -0.96
CA THR A 95 11.35 6.72 -2.13
C THR A 95 12.45 7.37 -2.97
N GLY A 96 13.71 7.31 -2.50
CA GLY A 96 14.85 7.75 -3.30
C GLY A 96 15.04 6.80 -4.48
N ARG A 97 15.19 7.33 -5.70
CA ARG A 97 15.80 6.54 -6.78
C ARG A 97 17.19 6.16 -6.29
N GLN A 98 17.53 4.87 -6.34
CA GLN A 98 18.93 4.50 -6.28
C GLN A 98 19.60 5.21 -7.45
N GLU A 99 20.39 6.25 -7.17
CA GLU A 99 21.37 6.72 -8.14
C GLU A 99 22.26 5.52 -8.38
N GLN A 100 22.05 4.83 -9.50
CA GLN A 100 23.06 3.95 -10.04
C GLN A 100 24.24 4.86 -10.34
N THR A 101 25.16 4.98 -9.39
CA THR A 101 26.48 5.54 -9.64
C THR A 101 27.10 4.63 -10.67
N ALA A 102 26.88 4.93 -11.95
CA ALA A 102 27.64 4.38 -13.04
C ALA A 102 29.07 4.86 -12.81
N THR A 103 29.86 4.05 -12.11
CA THR A 103 31.30 4.24 -12.02
C THR A 103 31.80 4.30 -13.46
N PRO A 104 32.36 5.41 -13.94
CA PRO A 104 32.94 5.43 -15.27
C PRO A 104 34.05 4.38 -15.30
N ALA A 105 34.02 3.49 -16.30
CA ALA A 105 35.05 2.48 -16.49
C ALA A 105 36.42 3.17 -16.58
N PRO A 106 37.46 2.65 -15.90
CA PRO A 106 38.80 3.21 -16.03
C PRO A 106 39.26 3.09 -17.49
N SER A 107 39.82 4.19 -17.98
CA SER A 107 40.43 4.35 -19.32
C SER A 107 41.58 3.38 -19.57
#